data_AF-A0A1V6J4D2-F1
#
_entry.id   AF-A0A1V6J4D2-F1
#
_cell.length_a   1.000
_cell.length_b   1.000
_cell.length_c   1.000
_cell.angle_alpha   90.00
_cell.angle_beta   90.00
_cell.angle_gamma   90.00
#
_symmetry.space_group_name_H-M   'P 1'
#
loop_
_entity.id
_entity.type
_entity.pdbx_description
1 polymer ?
#
loop_
_entity_poly.entity_id
_entity_poly.type
_entity_poly.pdbx_seq_one_letter_code
_entity_poly.pdbx_strand_id
1 'polypeptide(L)'
;MISQPLQRIGRHLAGWALLLLLAVNVIAAPPTRQPAIRQIDAKRDRAALQRIEQVRQKLPEKYQHRNNFAWAAVKIAGVEKTEYFAHSGIQRQSDVSAEAWAGISVISLRCRKGRFTVLCVNHNDEIEGENCWPRHVDTECKILEDLAARIPLPVARGQVLLYTDLYPCASCRYVMEQFLAAFSNVTLQVLFREY
;
A
#
# COMPACT_ATOMS: atom_id res chain seq x y z
N MET A 1 -78.62 6.49 56.73
CA MET A 1 -78.75 5.85 55.41
C MET A 1 -78.47 6.91 54.36
N ILE A 2 -77.85 6.51 53.24
CA ILE A 2 -77.56 7.27 51.99
C ILE A 2 -76.09 7.73 51.81
N SER A 3 -75.38 6.91 51.01
CA SER A 3 -74.51 7.21 49.84
C SER A 3 -73.27 8.14 49.92
N GLN A 4 -72.08 7.51 49.80
CA GLN A 4 -71.00 7.60 48.77
C GLN A 4 -70.60 8.97 48.11
N PRO A 5 -69.43 9.12 47.42
CA PRO A 5 -68.24 8.25 47.26
C PRO A 5 -66.83 8.95 47.30
N LEU A 6 -65.79 8.13 47.15
CA LEU A 6 -64.35 8.39 46.93
C LEU A 6 -63.99 9.12 45.61
N GLN A 7 -62.96 9.99 45.65
CA GLN A 7 -62.07 10.35 44.52
C GLN A 7 -60.64 10.61 45.09
N ARG A 8 -59.67 9.71 44.89
CA ARG A 8 -58.72 9.52 43.76
C ARG A 8 -57.54 10.52 43.71
N ILE A 9 -56.45 10.11 44.37
CA ILE A 9 -55.02 10.08 43.97
C ILE A 9 -54.56 11.05 42.85
N GLY A 10 -53.57 11.88 43.21
CA GLY A 10 -52.58 12.45 42.28
C GLY A 10 -51.29 12.85 43.01
N ARG A 11 -50.29 11.95 43.06
CA ARG A 11 -48.92 12.26 43.50
C ARG A 11 -48.09 12.63 42.28
N HIS A 12 -47.64 13.89 42.19
CA HIS A 12 -46.62 14.31 41.23
C HIS A 12 -45.24 14.20 41.87
N LEU A 13 -44.44 13.24 41.41
CA LEU A 13 -43.00 13.17 41.67
C LEU A 13 -42.29 13.80 40.48
N ALA A 14 -41.68 14.97 40.68
CA ALA A 14 -40.80 15.61 39.71
C ALA A 14 -39.47 14.83 39.66
N GLY A 15 -39.21 14.14 38.55
CA GLY A 15 -37.96 13.46 38.27
C GLY A 15 -36.88 14.46 37.84
N TRP A 16 -35.73 14.44 38.53
CA TRP A 16 -34.53 15.14 38.11
C TRP A 16 -33.82 14.29 37.04
N ALA A 17 -33.80 14.78 35.81
CA ALA A 17 -33.02 14.17 34.74
C ALA A 17 -31.55 14.63 34.84
N LEU A 18 -30.66 13.70 35.19
CA LEU A 18 -29.21 13.92 35.17
C LEU A 18 -28.70 13.68 33.75
N LEU A 19 -28.34 14.74 33.03
CA LEU A 19 -27.67 14.63 31.72
C LEU A 19 -26.18 14.31 31.95
N LEU A 20 -25.79 13.08 31.66
CA LEU A 20 -24.39 12.68 31.52
C LEU A 20 -23.87 13.13 30.14
N LEU A 21 -23.10 14.20 30.11
CA LEU A 21 -22.30 14.60 28.94
C LEU A 21 -21.14 13.61 28.78
N LEU A 22 -21.28 12.66 27.87
CA LEU A 22 -20.16 11.86 27.38
C LEU A 22 -19.27 12.77 26.52
N ALA A 23 -18.14 13.20 27.08
CA ALA A 23 -17.08 13.82 26.29
C ALA A 23 -16.49 12.76 25.36
N VAL A 24 -16.87 12.80 24.07
CA VAL A 24 -16.21 12.01 23.03
C VAL A 24 -14.86 12.66 22.78
N ASN A 25 -13.81 12.09 23.37
CA ASN A 25 -12.44 12.39 22.96
C ASN A 25 -12.25 11.84 21.54
N VAL A 26 -12.43 12.71 20.55
CA VAL A 26 -12.01 12.42 19.18
C VAL A 26 -10.48 12.49 19.19
N ILE A 27 -9.84 11.33 19.39
CA ILE A 27 -8.41 11.20 19.12
C ILE A 27 -8.26 11.38 17.61
N ALA A 28 -7.70 12.53 17.19
CA ALA A 28 -7.36 12.75 15.79
C ALA A 28 -6.47 11.58 15.32
N ALA A 29 -6.84 10.94 14.22
CA ALA A 29 -6.01 9.91 13.62
C ALA A 29 -4.62 10.51 13.35
N PRO A 30 -3.52 9.77 13.61
CA PRO A 30 -2.20 10.26 13.29
C PRO A 30 -2.12 10.65 11.80
N PRO A 31 -1.40 11.72 11.44
CA PRO A 31 -1.29 12.14 10.05
C PRO A 31 -0.80 10.97 9.20
N THR A 32 -1.49 10.70 8.09
CA THR A 32 -1.09 9.66 7.15
C THR A 32 0.27 10.00 6.57
N ARG A 33 1.27 9.15 6.86
CA ARG A 33 2.62 9.33 6.35
C ARG A 33 2.62 9.06 4.84
N GLN A 34 3.17 10.01 4.09
CA GLN A 34 3.34 9.91 2.64
C GLN A 34 4.74 9.42 2.26
N PRO A 35 4.90 8.69 1.14
CA PRO A 35 6.21 8.36 0.61
C PRO A 35 6.93 9.62 0.09
N ALA A 36 8.27 9.62 0.14
CA ALA A 36 9.05 10.64 -0.54
C ALA A 36 9.22 10.26 -2.02
N ILE A 37 8.46 10.89 -2.91
CA ILE A 37 8.48 10.60 -4.35
C ILE A 37 9.29 11.67 -5.09
N ARG A 38 10.21 11.25 -5.96
CA ARG A 38 10.95 12.16 -6.86
C ARG A 38 11.41 11.46 -8.12
N GLN A 39 11.71 12.23 -9.16
CA GLN A 39 12.35 11.68 -10.35
C GLN A 39 13.77 11.18 -10.00
N ILE A 40 14.17 10.11 -10.66
CA ILE A 40 15.52 9.56 -10.55
C ILE A 40 16.53 10.51 -11.21
N ASP A 41 17.67 10.68 -10.56
CA ASP A 41 18.73 11.57 -11.05
C ASP A 41 19.94 10.73 -11.50
N ALA A 42 20.39 10.93 -12.74
CA ALA A 42 21.44 10.13 -13.35
C ALA A 42 22.79 10.18 -12.62
N LYS A 43 23.08 11.28 -11.93
CA LYS A 43 24.34 11.47 -11.20
C LYS A 43 24.23 10.98 -9.77
N ARG A 44 23.20 11.41 -9.05
CA ARG A 44 22.93 11.07 -7.65
C ARG A 44 22.59 9.59 -7.47
N ASP A 45 21.82 9.03 -8.38
CA ASP A 45 21.27 7.67 -8.26
C ASP A 45 22.00 6.66 -9.17
N ARG A 46 23.21 7.00 -9.64
CA ARG A 46 23.99 6.18 -10.58
C ARG A 46 24.10 4.71 -10.15
N ALA A 47 24.39 4.45 -8.88
CA ALA A 47 24.52 3.08 -8.37
C ALA A 47 23.18 2.32 -8.43
N ALA A 48 22.08 3.00 -8.09
CA ALA A 48 20.74 2.42 -8.21
C ALA A 48 20.41 2.15 -9.69
N LEU A 49 20.67 3.09 -10.59
CA LEU A 49 20.47 2.91 -12.04
C LEU A 49 21.24 1.70 -12.59
N GLN A 50 22.52 1.56 -12.26
CA GLN A 50 23.31 0.40 -12.67
C GLN A 50 22.69 -0.91 -12.16
N ARG A 51 22.22 -0.93 -10.90
CA ARG A 51 21.60 -2.13 -10.35
C ARG A 51 20.24 -2.43 -10.99
N ILE A 52 19.42 -1.41 -11.23
CA ILE A 52 18.14 -1.51 -11.93
C ILE A 52 18.33 -2.18 -13.29
N GLU A 53 19.31 -1.73 -14.09
CA GLU A 53 19.57 -2.31 -15.42
C GLU A 53 20.08 -3.76 -15.32
N GLN A 54 20.96 -4.08 -14.37
CA GLN A 54 21.41 -5.46 -14.14
C GLN A 54 20.25 -6.40 -13.78
N VAL A 55 19.30 -5.95 -12.96
CA VAL A 55 18.13 -6.75 -12.57
C VAL A 55 17.18 -6.87 -13.75
N ARG A 56 16.93 -5.78 -14.49
CA ARG A 56 16.09 -5.76 -15.69
C ARG A 56 16.60 -6.74 -16.75
N GLN A 57 17.91 -6.82 -16.97
CA GLN A 57 18.52 -7.74 -17.95
C GLN A 57 18.30 -9.23 -17.64
N LYS A 58 17.89 -9.59 -16.41
CA LYS A 58 17.51 -10.97 -16.07
C LYS A 58 16.14 -11.36 -16.62
N LEU A 59 15.29 -10.39 -16.94
CA LEU A 59 13.99 -10.66 -17.51
C LEU A 59 14.12 -11.20 -18.94
N PRO A 60 13.19 -12.03 -19.41
CA PRO A 60 13.08 -12.33 -20.84
C PRO A 60 13.00 -11.05 -21.67
N GLU A 61 13.65 -11.03 -22.83
CA GLU A 61 13.84 -9.85 -23.69
C GLU A 61 12.55 -9.01 -23.86
N LYS A 62 11.42 -9.67 -24.12
CA LYS A 62 10.11 -9.01 -24.30
C LYS A 62 9.63 -8.17 -23.11
N TYR A 63 10.16 -8.41 -21.91
CA TYR A 63 9.84 -7.70 -20.66
C TYR A 63 10.96 -6.73 -20.22
N GLN A 64 12.08 -6.66 -20.93
CA GLN A 64 13.15 -5.72 -20.56
C GLN A 64 12.76 -4.28 -20.89
N HIS A 65 12.09 -4.06 -22.03
CA HIS A 65 11.87 -2.72 -22.60
C HIS A 65 10.40 -2.34 -22.80
N ARG A 66 9.46 -3.10 -22.23
CA ARG A 66 8.02 -2.88 -22.42
C ARG A 66 7.29 -2.98 -21.10
N ASN A 67 6.19 -2.24 -20.96
CA ASN A 67 5.40 -2.15 -19.74
C ASN A 67 6.22 -1.60 -18.56
N ASN A 68 5.63 -1.61 -17.36
CA ASN A 68 6.27 -1.03 -16.18
C ASN A 68 7.14 -2.07 -15.48
N PHE A 69 8.39 -1.70 -15.18
CA PHE A 69 9.28 -2.44 -14.29
C PHE A 69 9.50 -1.65 -13.00
N ALA A 70 9.59 -2.36 -11.88
CA ALA A 70 10.02 -1.79 -10.61
C ALA A 70 11.11 -2.64 -9.97
N TRP A 71 11.92 -1.99 -9.16
CA TRP A 71 12.98 -2.58 -8.34
C TRP A 71 12.94 -1.93 -6.96
N ALA A 72 13.30 -2.67 -5.91
CA ALA A 72 13.46 -2.07 -4.59
C ALA A 72 14.65 -2.64 -3.84
N ALA A 73 15.40 -1.76 -3.19
CA ALA A 73 16.37 -2.11 -2.16
C ALA A 73 15.74 -1.89 -0.78
N VAL A 74 15.87 -2.88 0.08
CA VAL A 74 15.25 -2.93 1.40
C VAL A 74 16.33 -3.11 2.46
N LYS A 75 16.33 -2.20 3.43
CA LYS A 75 17.15 -2.30 4.64
C LYS A 75 16.24 -2.15 5.85
N ILE A 76 15.56 -3.24 6.21
CA ILE A 76 14.67 -3.31 7.37
C ILE A 76 15.20 -4.38 8.32
N ALA A 77 15.29 -4.05 9.61
CA ALA A 77 15.74 -4.99 10.62
C ALA A 77 14.83 -6.24 10.66
N GLY A 78 15.44 -7.43 10.57
CA GLY A 78 14.73 -8.71 10.56
C GLY A 78 14.17 -9.13 9.20
N VAL A 79 14.42 -8.40 8.12
CA VAL A 79 14.07 -8.82 6.76
C VAL A 79 15.33 -9.29 6.02
N GLU A 80 15.41 -10.59 5.71
CA GLU A 80 16.57 -11.19 5.04
C GLU A 80 16.63 -10.84 3.54
N LYS A 81 15.48 -10.82 2.86
CA LYS A 81 15.39 -10.44 1.45
C LYS A 81 15.56 -8.93 1.32
N THR A 82 16.70 -8.49 0.79
CA THR A 82 17.06 -7.07 0.69
C THR A 82 16.81 -6.48 -0.70
N GLU A 83 16.41 -7.29 -1.68
CA GLU A 83 16.17 -6.85 -3.04
C GLU A 83 14.89 -7.48 -3.61
N TYR A 84 14.08 -6.64 -4.26
CA TYR A 84 12.81 -7.01 -4.87
C TYR A 84 12.74 -6.42 -6.28
N PHE A 85 12.00 -7.07 -7.17
CA PHE A 85 11.64 -6.49 -8.45
C PHE A 85 10.31 -7.08 -8.92
N ALA A 86 9.62 -6.33 -9.77
CA ALA A 86 8.34 -6.72 -10.34
C ALA A 86 8.22 -6.19 -11.76
N HIS A 87 7.36 -6.84 -12.54
CA HIS A 87 7.04 -6.44 -13.90
C HIS A 87 5.52 -6.47 -14.12
N SER A 88 4.91 -5.45 -14.71
CA SER A 88 3.45 -5.39 -14.88
C SER A 88 2.91 -6.32 -15.95
N GLY A 89 3.78 -6.95 -16.75
CA GLY A 89 3.43 -8.06 -17.66
C GLY A 89 3.57 -9.47 -17.06
N ILE A 90 4.15 -9.62 -15.86
CA ILE A 90 4.39 -10.93 -15.23
C ILE A 90 3.57 -10.99 -13.93
N GLN A 91 2.48 -11.75 -13.95
CA GLN A 91 1.50 -11.83 -12.85
C GLN A 91 1.63 -13.13 -12.06
N ARG A 92 2.08 -14.20 -12.72
CA ARG A 92 2.25 -15.55 -12.18
C ARG A 92 3.42 -16.25 -12.87
N GLN A 93 3.94 -17.30 -12.24
CA GLN A 93 5.04 -18.11 -12.79
C GLN A 93 4.78 -18.59 -14.23
N SER A 94 3.54 -18.96 -14.56
CA SER A 94 3.18 -19.46 -15.90
C SER A 94 3.19 -18.41 -17.02
N ASP A 95 3.45 -17.13 -16.72
CA ASP A 95 3.54 -16.08 -17.73
C ASP A 95 4.94 -16.03 -18.40
N VAL A 96 5.87 -16.85 -17.93
CA VAL A 96 7.22 -17.08 -18.47
C VAL A 96 7.48 -18.58 -18.66
N SER A 97 8.49 -18.94 -19.46
CA SER A 97 8.92 -20.34 -19.58
C SER A 97 9.56 -20.83 -18.27
N ALA A 98 9.71 -22.15 -18.11
CA ALA A 98 10.36 -22.73 -16.94
C ALA A 98 11.84 -22.30 -16.82
N GLU A 99 12.53 -22.20 -17.95
CA GLU A 99 13.92 -21.76 -18.05
C GLU A 99 14.06 -20.30 -17.63
N ALA A 100 13.17 -19.44 -18.13
CA ALA A 100 13.13 -18.03 -17.74
C ALA A 100 12.82 -17.88 -16.24
N TRP A 101 11.88 -18.66 -15.71
CA TRP A 101 11.52 -18.63 -14.28
C TRP A 101 12.70 -18.95 -13.38
N ALA A 102 13.56 -19.91 -13.75
CA ALA A 102 14.75 -20.25 -12.96
C ALA A 102 15.67 -19.03 -12.73
N GLY A 103 15.75 -18.11 -13.69
CA GLY A 103 16.54 -16.88 -13.60
C GLY A 103 15.90 -15.73 -12.82
N ILE A 104 14.57 -15.77 -12.59
CA ILE A 104 13.81 -14.64 -12.01
C ILE A 104 12.85 -15.05 -10.88
N SER A 105 12.98 -16.25 -10.33
CA SER A 105 12.03 -16.85 -9.37
C SER A 105 11.75 -16.02 -8.12
N VAL A 106 12.63 -15.06 -7.79
CA VAL A 106 12.46 -14.12 -6.68
C VAL A 106 11.61 -12.88 -7.02
N ILE A 107 11.09 -12.77 -8.24
CA ILE A 107 10.21 -11.69 -8.69
C ILE A 107 8.94 -11.60 -7.82
N SER A 108 8.54 -10.39 -7.47
CA SER A 108 7.28 -10.15 -6.77
C SER A 108 6.12 -10.29 -7.77
N LEU A 109 5.22 -11.23 -7.49
CA LEU A 109 4.06 -11.55 -8.31
C LEU A 109 2.80 -10.85 -7.81
N ARG A 110 1.74 -10.92 -8.62
CA ARG A 110 0.42 -10.37 -8.29
C ARG A 110 -0.16 -11.03 -7.04
N CYS A 111 -0.60 -10.23 -6.08
CA CYS A 111 -1.41 -10.72 -4.96
C CYS A 111 -2.90 -10.45 -5.22
N ARG A 112 -3.72 -11.51 -5.34
CA ARG A 112 -5.19 -11.35 -5.51
C ARG A 112 -5.92 -11.04 -4.20
N LYS A 113 -5.34 -11.40 -3.06
CA LYS A 113 -5.84 -11.15 -1.71
C LYS A 113 -4.69 -10.62 -0.87
N GLY A 114 -4.31 -9.38 -1.16
CA GLY A 114 -3.24 -8.66 -0.46
C GLY A 114 -3.68 -8.10 0.88
N ARG A 115 -2.71 -7.64 1.67
CA ARG A 115 -2.93 -6.88 2.90
C ARG A 115 -3.45 -5.47 2.60
N PHE A 116 -3.10 -4.93 1.45
CA PHE A 116 -3.43 -3.56 1.04
C PHE A 116 -4.58 -3.55 0.05
N THR A 117 -5.43 -2.54 0.22
CA THR A 117 -6.53 -2.26 -0.71
C THR A 117 -5.99 -1.53 -1.92
N VAL A 118 -6.38 -1.97 -3.12
CA VAL A 118 -6.15 -1.25 -4.38
C VAL A 118 -7.42 -0.55 -4.83
N LEU A 119 -7.27 0.60 -5.48
CA LEU A 119 -8.36 1.39 -6.04
C LEU A 119 -8.59 1.04 -7.53
N CYS A 120 -9.79 1.32 -8.04
CA CYS A 120 -10.03 1.36 -9.48
C CYS A 120 -9.46 2.67 -10.03
N VAL A 121 -8.43 2.59 -10.87
CA VAL A 121 -7.77 3.78 -11.46
C VAL A 121 -7.55 3.57 -12.94
N ASN A 122 -7.90 4.56 -13.76
CA ASN A 122 -7.74 4.49 -15.21
C ASN A 122 -6.33 4.95 -15.66
N HIS A 123 -6.14 5.13 -16.98
CA HIS A 123 -4.86 5.56 -17.54
C HIS A 123 -4.50 7.03 -17.24
N ASN A 124 -5.50 7.87 -16.92
CA ASN A 124 -5.32 9.29 -16.62
C ASN A 124 -5.10 9.56 -15.13
N ASP A 125 -4.84 8.52 -14.34
CA ASP A 125 -4.72 8.58 -12.89
C ASP A 125 -6.02 8.96 -12.14
N GLU A 126 -7.18 8.79 -12.79
CA GLU A 126 -8.48 9.12 -12.22
C GLU A 126 -9.04 7.93 -11.43
N ILE A 127 -9.38 8.17 -10.16
CA ILE A 127 -10.03 7.19 -9.28
C ILE A 127 -11.49 7.04 -9.71
N GLU A 128 -11.94 5.80 -9.92
CA GLU A 128 -13.27 5.48 -10.45
C GLU A 128 -13.58 6.19 -11.79
N GLY A 129 -12.54 6.54 -12.55
CA GLY A 129 -12.69 7.14 -13.88
C GLY A 129 -13.16 6.13 -14.94
N GLU A 130 -13.47 6.64 -16.14
CA GLU A 130 -13.91 5.79 -17.24
C GLU A 130 -12.86 4.72 -17.57
N ASN A 131 -13.32 3.47 -17.79
CA ASN A 131 -12.47 2.31 -18.05
C ASN A 131 -11.40 2.04 -16.97
N CYS A 132 -11.64 2.46 -15.71
CA CYS A 132 -10.74 2.11 -14.62
C CYS A 132 -10.69 0.59 -14.40
N TRP A 133 -9.60 0.13 -13.79
CA TRP A 133 -9.50 -1.25 -13.30
C TRP A 133 -8.77 -1.30 -11.97
N PRO A 134 -9.00 -2.36 -11.15
CA PRO A 134 -8.26 -2.55 -9.91
C PRO A 134 -6.77 -2.74 -10.17
N ARG A 135 -5.91 -1.93 -9.55
CA ARG A 135 -4.47 -1.88 -9.84
C ARG A 135 -3.60 -2.93 -9.14
N HIS A 136 -4.16 -4.10 -8.83
CA HIS A 136 -3.47 -5.23 -8.20
C HIS A 136 -2.30 -5.80 -9.03
N VAL A 137 -2.24 -5.48 -10.32
CA VAL A 137 -1.18 -5.90 -11.26
C VAL A 137 0.03 -4.96 -11.29
N ASP A 138 -0.06 -3.82 -10.64
CA ASP A 138 0.98 -2.79 -10.65
C ASP A 138 2.19 -3.24 -9.83
N THR A 139 3.37 -2.84 -10.29
CA THR A 139 4.65 -3.35 -9.78
C THR A 139 4.92 -2.89 -8.34
N GLU A 140 4.51 -1.67 -7.99
CA GLU A 140 4.62 -1.12 -6.63
C GLU A 140 3.76 -1.92 -5.66
N CYS A 141 2.52 -2.25 -6.04
CA CYS A 141 1.63 -3.08 -5.24
C CYS A 141 2.24 -4.47 -4.99
N LYS A 142 2.76 -5.11 -6.04
CA LYS A 142 3.40 -6.44 -5.92
C LYS A 142 4.57 -6.45 -4.95
N ILE A 143 5.48 -5.49 -5.09
CA ILE A 143 6.68 -5.39 -4.25
C ILE A 143 6.28 -5.12 -2.79
N LEU A 144 5.36 -4.18 -2.55
CA LEU A 144 4.97 -3.81 -1.18
C LEU A 144 4.21 -4.93 -0.47
N GLU A 145 3.39 -5.71 -1.17
CA GLU A 145 2.77 -6.93 -0.63
C GLU A 145 3.81 -8.01 -0.28
N ASP A 146 4.74 -8.29 -1.21
CA ASP A 146 5.79 -9.30 -1.03
C ASP A 146 6.73 -8.93 0.14
N LEU A 147 7.07 -7.65 0.26
CA LEU A 147 7.83 -7.11 1.38
C LEU A 147 7.03 -7.17 2.69
N ALA A 148 5.78 -6.70 2.70
CA ALA A 148 4.95 -6.69 3.90
C ALA A 148 4.75 -8.09 4.48
N ALA A 149 4.69 -9.14 3.65
CA ALA A 149 4.61 -10.52 4.10
C ALA A 149 5.87 -11.02 4.83
N ARG A 150 6.99 -10.29 4.74
CA ARG A 150 8.30 -10.65 5.33
C ARG A 150 8.73 -9.75 6.48
N ILE A 151 8.03 -8.66 6.72
CA ILE A 151 8.37 -7.75 7.81
C ILE A 151 7.87 -8.35 9.15
N PRO A 152 8.76 -8.61 10.13
CA PRO A 152 8.33 -9.05 11.45
C PRO A 152 7.62 -7.91 12.19
N LEU A 153 6.44 -8.20 12.74
CA LEU A 153 5.72 -7.28 13.61
C LEU A 153 6.18 -7.46 15.07
N PRO A 154 6.11 -6.42 15.94
CA PRO A 154 5.54 -5.08 15.70
C PRO A 154 6.57 -3.94 15.55
N VAL A 155 7.88 -4.21 15.59
CA VAL A 155 8.94 -3.18 15.81
C VAL A 155 9.90 -3.02 14.63
N ALA A 156 9.53 -3.47 13.42
CA ALA A 156 10.39 -3.34 12.26
C ALA A 156 10.68 -1.86 11.93
N ARG A 157 11.98 -1.53 11.86
CA ARG A 157 12.49 -0.21 11.47
C ARG A 157 13.43 -0.34 10.29
N GLY A 158 13.43 0.66 9.43
CA GLY A 158 14.33 0.63 8.28
C GLY A 158 13.92 1.55 7.15
N GLN A 159 14.46 1.26 5.98
CA GLN A 159 14.30 2.08 4.79
C GLN A 159 14.03 1.19 3.59
N VAL A 160 13.15 1.67 2.72
CA VAL A 160 12.85 1.10 1.40
C VAL A 160 13.16 2.18 0.37
N LEU A 161 14.03 1.85 -0.58
CA LEU A 161 14.21 2.60 -1.82
C LEU A 161 13.50 1.81 -2.92
N LEU A 162 12.39 2.32 -3.42
CA LEU A 162 11.63 1.75 -4.52
C LEU A 162 11.88 2.58 -5.77
N TYR A 163 12.11 1.92 -6.89
CA TYR A 163 12.17 2.48 -8.22
C TYR A 163 11.03 1.92 -9.07
N THR A 164 10.43 2.73 -9.93
CA THR A 164 9.43 2.34 -10.92
C THR A 164 9.65 3.13 -12.22
N ASP A 165 9.29 2.59 -13.38
CA ASP A 165 9.50 3.32 -14.65
C ASP A 165 8.55 4.51 -14.77
N LEU A 166 7.32 4.37 -14.25
CA LEU A 166 6.26 5.37 -14.34
C LEU A 166 6.05 6.06 -13.00
N TYR A 167 5.56 7.30 -13.01
CA TYR A 167 5.06 7.91 -11.79
C TYR A 167 3.97 7.00 -11.14
N PRO A 168 4.04 6.69 -9.84
CA PRO A 168 3.10 5.76 -9.22
C PRO A 168 1.67 6.29 -9.31
N CYS A 169 0.73 5.49 -9.83
CA CYS A 169 -0.67 5.87 -9.95
C CYS A 169 -1.34 6.09 -8.57
N ALA A 170 -2.53 6.68 -8.54
CA ALA A 170 -3.30 6.99 -7.34
C ALA A 170 -3.52 5.74 -6.47
N SER A 171 -3.78 4.58 -7.08
CA SER A 171 -3.87 3.32 -6.33
C SER A 171 -2.54 2.89 -5.74
N CYS A 172 -1.42 3.07 -6.46
CA CYS A 172 -0.10 2.71 -5.93
C CYS A 172 0.28 3.64 -4.77
N ARG A 173 0.02 4.94 -4.89
CA ARG A 173 0.22 5.91 -3.79
C ARG A 173 -0.64 5.53 -2.57
N TYR A 174 -1.90 5.13 -2.78
CA TYR A 174 -2.77 4.64 -1.70
C TYR A 174 -2.25 3.35 -1.03
N VAL A 175 -1.65 2.43 -1.78
CA VAL A 175 -0.97 1.25 -1.20
C VAL A 175 0.26 1.67 -0.38
N MET A 176 1.03 2.65 -0.85
CA MET A 176 2.20 3.18 -0.11
C MET A 176 1.80 3.80 1.23
N GLU A 177 0.69 4.54 1.27
CA GLU A 177 0.13 5.11 2.50
C GLU A 177 -0.24 4.00 3.50
N GLN A 178 -0.96 2.97 3.05
CA GLN A 178 -1.31 1.83 3.90
C GLN A 178 -0.07 1.08 4.41
N PHE A 179 0.96 0.89 3.56
CA PHE A 179 2.23 0.30 3.96
C PHE A 179 2.92 1.11 5.06
N LEU A 180 3.00 2.43 4.90
CA LEU A 180 3.62 3.32 5.88
C LEU A 180 2.82 3.43 7.18
N ALA A 181 1.50 3.28 7.12
CA ALA A 181 0.64 3.18 8.30
C ALA A 181 0.86 1.85 9.05
N ALA A 182 1.01 0.74 8.33
CA ALA A 182 1.27 -0.57 8.92
C ALA A 182 2.68 -0.70 9.52
N PHE A 183 3.67 0.01 8.97
CA PHE A 183 5.08 -0.06 9.38
C PHE A 183 5.62 1.34 9.72
N SER A 184 5.15 1.90 10.83
CA SER A 184 5.38 3.30 11.24
C SER A 184 6.85 3.72 11.38
N ASN A 185 7.77 2.77 11.60
CA ASN A 185 9.22 3.01 11.72
C ASN A 185 10.01 2.72 10.43
N VAL A 186 9.32 2.45 9.31
CA VAL A 186 9.93 2.24 7.99
C VAL A 186 9.77 3.50 7.16
N THR A 187 10.82 3.99 6.50
CA THR A 187 10.72 5.08 5.51
C THR A 187 10.64 4.52 4.09
N LEU A 188 9.90 5.19 3.22
CA LEU A 188 9.75 4.79 1.81
C LEU A 188 10.14 5.97 0.90
N GLN A 189 11.22 5.81 0.15
CA GLN A 189 11.58 6.69 -0.96
C GLN A 189 11.22 6.02 -2.27
N VAL A 190 10.53 6.75 -3.14
CA VAL A 190 10.15 6.29 -4.48
C VAL A 190 10.87 7.13 -5.51
N LEU A 191 11.59 6.46 -6.40
CA LEU A 191 12.20 7.01 -7.59
C LEU A 191 11.36 6.62 -8.79
N PHE A 192 11.06 7.57 -9.67
CA PHE A 192 10.45 7.26 -10.96
C PHE A 192 11.35 7.76 -12.09
N ARG A 193 11.30 7.11 -13.26
CA ARG A 193 12.15 7.50 -14.40
C ARG A 193 11.64 8.77 -15.08
N GLU A 194 10.39 8.73 -15.54
CA GLU A 194 9.74 9.59 -16.55
C GLU A 194 10.65 10.13 -17.67
N TYR A 195 10.36 9.66 -18.88
CA TYR A 195 11.03 9.94 -20.15
C TYR A 195 10.65 11.30 -20.74
#